data_AF-A0ABD6W9H3-F1
#
_entry.id   AF-A0ABD6W9H3-F1
#
_cell.length_a   1.000
_cell.length_b   1.000
_cell.length_c   1.000
_cell.angle_alpha   90.00
_cell.angle_beta   90.00
_cell.angle_gamma   90.00
#
_symmetry.space_group_name_H-M   'P 1'
#
loop_
_entity.id
_entity.type
_entity.pdbx_description
1 polymer ?
#
loop_
_entity_poly.entity_id
_entity_poly.type
_entity_poly.pdbx_seq_one_letter_code
_entity_poly.pdbx_strand_id
1 'polypeptide(L)'
;MGWNSWDCFGASVTEEEVLANAEYLAEHLLPHGWDTVVIDIQWYEPDPGTSDYQKVSEPVLDDWGRPQPAVGRFPSAATGGFTALAARVHALGLRFGVHLMRGVPRRAAELALPVLGSEATCADIADRGNVCPWNPDNFGVDLSVPGAQQYYDSVLAQLASWGVDFVKLDDVLSPPIQADEIAALSRAIDATGRPMVLSLSPGKQLSLENLDLLRASAQMWRISDDFWDDWAHLHEQFQRAARWAPHQRPGAWADADMLPLGRIGVRAHVGEDRLSRFTAAEQRTLVTLWCLLRSPLMVGGHLPDTPAETLALLTQGDVLALLESDGSRETVRDGDLVVWSAWRGDVQWRGVFWLGATVRSYTAHLADLGCAGSVVEVWGGEELAVVDGAVELELEPHGCRLLRVG
;
A
#
# COMPACT_ATOMS: atom_id res chain seq x y z
N MET A 1 -6.72 4.18 5.20
CA MET A 1 -6.95 4.04 3.75
C MET A 1 -6.43 5.31 3.09
N GLY A 2 -6.03 5.30 1.83
CA GLY A 2 -5.43 6.50 1.24
C GLY A 2 -5.19 6.45 -0.26
N TRP A 3 -4.32 7.33 -0.72
CA TRP A 3 -3.84 7.45 -2.09
C TRP A 3 -2.31 7.41 -2.11
N ASN A 4 -1.75 6.82 -3.15
CA ASN A 4 -0.31 6.76 -3.39
C ASN A 4 -0.01 7.13 -4.85
N SER A 5 1.06 7.90 -5.08
CA SER A 5 1.39 8.44 -6.40
C SER A 5 2.00 7.45 -7.40
N TRP A 6 2.36 6.23 -7.00
CA TRP A 6 3.17 5.32 -7.82
C TRP A 6 2.48 4.88 -9.11
N ASP A 7 1.26 4.34 -9.05
CA ASP A 7 0.63 3.75 -10.25
C ASP A 7 0.30 4.81 -11.31
N CYS A 8 0.01 6.05 -10.91
CA CYS A 8 -0.27 7.14 -11.82
C CYS A 8 0.98 7.88 -12.29
N PHE A 9 1.91 8.23 -11.40
CA PHE A 9 3.02 9.15 -11.68
C PHE A 9 4.41 8.56 -11.48
N GLY A 10 4.50 7.28 -11.12
CA GLY A 10 5.76 6.60 -10.83
C GLY A 10 6.57 7.39 -9.80
N ALA A 11 7.85 7.59 -10.11
CA ALA A 11 8.77 8.38 -9.30
C ALA A 11 8.67 9.91 -9.53
N SER A 12 7.81 10.37 -10.45
CA SER A 12 7.84 11.71 -11.05
C SER A 12 6.72 12.67 -10.60
N VAL A 13 5.99 12.33 -9.54
CA VAL A 13 4.90 13.18 -9.03
C VAL A 13 5.39 14.59 -8.65
N THR A 14 4.54 15.58 -8.86
CA THR A 14 4.76 16.99 -8.51
C THR A 14 3.88 17.45 -7.35
N GLU A 15 4.22 18.57 -6.71
CA GLU A 15 3.42 19.15 -5.62
C GLU A 15 1.99 19.47 -6.05
N GLU A 16 1.80 20.02 -7.25
CA GLU A 16 0.48 20.34 -7.79
C GLU A 16 -0.40 19.09 -7.91
N GLU A 17 0.16 17.99 -8.42
CA GLU A 17 -0.55 16.72 -8.55
C GLU A 17 -0.88 16.10 -7.18
N VAL A 18 0.04 16.17 -6.22
CA VAL A 18 -0.23 15.72 -4.84
C VAL A 18 -1.41 16.49 -4.25
N LEU A 19 -1.43 17.81 -4.42
CA LEU A 19 -2.50 18.66 -3.87
C LEU A 19 -3.83 18.43 -4.58
N ALA A 20 -3.84 18.25 -5.89
CA ALA A 20 -5.05 17.94 -6.64
C ALA A 20 -5.68 16.62 -6.15
N ASN A 21 -4.86 15.59 -5.89
CA ASN A 21 -5.35 14.32 -5.35
C ASN A 21 -5.76 14.44 -3.88
N ALA A 22 -5.04 15.23 -3.07
CA ALA A 22 -5.40 15.48 -1.68
C ALA A 22 -6.73 16.23 -1.54
N GLU A 23 -6.95 17.30 -2.32
CA GLU A 23 -8.19 18.06 -2.34
C GLU A 23 -9.37 17.17 -2.77
N TYR A 24 -9.19 16.37 -3.82
CA TYR A 24 -10.20 15.41 -4.28
C TYR A 24 -10.51 14.34 -3.22
N LEU A 25 -9.48 13.76 -2.61
CA LEU A 25 -9.62 12.75 -1.56
C LEU A 25 -10.35 13.33 -0.34
N ALA A 26 -10.03 14.56 0.07
CA ALA A 26 -10.70 15.25 1.17
C ALA A 26 -12.19 15.51 0.88
N GLU A 27 -12.54 15.92 -0.34
CA GLU A 27 -13.92 16.22 -0.71
C GLU A 27 -14.77 14.95 -0.84
N HIS A 28 -14.24 13.91 -1.48
CA HIS A 28 -15.05 12.79 -1.95
C HIS A 28 -14.86 11.48 -1.18
N LEU A 29 -13.70 11.27 -0.56
CA LEU A 29 -13.34 9.97 0.03
C LEU A 29 -13.07 10.03 1.54
N LEU A 30 -12.66 11.18 2.09
CA LEU A 30 -12.47 11.36 3.54
C LEU A 30 -13.72 11.03 4.37
N PRO A 31 -14.96 11.37 3.96
CA PRO A 31 -16.16 10.93 4.68
C PRO A 31 -16.32 9.41 4.80
N HIS A 32 -15.61 8.64 3.97
CA HIS A 32 -15.60 7.18 3.94
C HIS A 32 -14.34 6.57 4.56
N GLY A 33 -13.48 7.37 5.21
CA GLY A 33 -12.29 6.90 5.94
C GLY A 33 -10.99 6.87 5.12
N TRP A 34 -10.99 7.40 3.91
CA TRP A 34 -9.75 7.60 3.12
C TRP A 34 -9.08 8.88 3.59
N ASP A 35 -7.97 8.76 4.33
CA ASP A 35 -7.40 9.88 5.09
C ASP A 35 -5.92 10.10 4.84
N THR A 36 -5.26 9.30 4.00
CA THR A 36 -3.80 9.32 3.85
C THR A 36 -3.38 9.65 2.41
N VAL A 37 -2.43 10.56 2.24
CA VAL A 37 -1.84 10.94 0.95
C VAL A 37 -0.34 10.62 0.99
N VAL A 38 0.13 9.70 0.13
CA VAL A 38 1.52 9.23 0.12
C VAL A 38 2.23 9.67 -1.17
N ILE A 39 3.32 10.40 -1.02
CA ILE A 39 4.29 10.66 -2.10
C ILE A 39 5.22 9.45 -2.18
N ASP A 40 5.18 8.72 -3.30
CA ASP A 40 6.01 7.55 -3.50
C ASP A 40 7.47 7.92 -3.85
N ILE A 41 8.26 6.92 -4.26
CA ILE A 41 9.72 6.93 -4.36
C ILE A 41 10.31 8.14 -5.10
N GLN A 42 11.58 8.44 -4.77
CA GLN A 42 12.42 9.38 -5.50
C GLN A 42 11.89 10.82 -5.57
N TRP A 43 11.08 11.25 -4.60
CA TRP A 43 10.75 12.66 -4.41
C TRP A 43 11.97 13.57 -4.20
N TYR A 44 13.12 12.98 -3.85
CA TYR A 44 14.42 13.63 -3.73
C TYR A 44 15.22 13.70 -5.02
N GLU A 45 14.83 12.99 -6.09
CA GLU A 45 15.55 12.95 -7.36
C GLU A 45 14.95 14.02 -8.31
N PRO A 46 15.71 15.03 -8.76
CA PRO A 46 15.20 16.04 -9.68
C PRO A 46 14.76 15.48 -11.04
N ASP A 47 15.45 14.46 -11.53
CA ASP A 47 15.16 13.78 -12.80
C ASP A 47 15.02 12.26 -12.60
N PRO A 48 13.90 11.79 -12.00
CA PRO A 48 13.73 10.40 -11.62
C PRO A 48 13.53 9.45 -12.82
N GLY A 49 13.42 10.00 -14.04
CA GLY A 49 12.93 9.28 -15.21
C GLY A 49 11.41 9.10 -15.19
N THR A 50 10.85 8.67 -16.33
CA THR A 50 9.40 8.47 -16.51
C THR A 50 9.00 7.01 -16.65
N SER A 51 9.96 6.12 -16.92
CA SER A 51 9.71 4.69 -17.19
C SER A 51 10.70 3.81 -16.45
N ASP A 52 12.00 4.13 -16.48
CA ASP A 52 13.01 3.44 -15.68
C ASP A 52 13.75 4.46 -14.80
N TYR A 53 14.27 3.99 -13.66
CA TYR A 53 15.18 4.78 -12.86
C TYR A 53 16.44 5.13 -13.64
N GLN A 54 16.97 6.32 -13.38
CA GLN A 54 18.29 6.68 -13.89
C GLN A 54 19.34 5.68 -13.39
N LYS A 55 20.30 5.32 -14.26
CA LYS A 55 21.39 4.40 -13.87
C LYS A 55 22.31 4.98 -12.80
N VAL A 56 22.38 6.30 -12.73
CA VAL A 56 23.12 7.07 -11.74
C VAL A 56 22.11 8.00 -11.07
N SER A 57 22.04 7.92 -9.75
CA SER A 57 21.18 8.74 -8.89
C SER A 57 21.94 9.99 -8.47
N GLU A 58 21.33 11.17 -8.59
CA GLU A 58 21.88 12.45 -8.14
C GLU A 58 20.84 13.14 -7.24
N PRO A 59 20.55 12.54 -6.07
CA PRO A 59 19.49 13.01 -5.20
C PRO A 59 19.85 14.38 -4.60
N VAL A 60 18.84 15.19 -4.32
CA VAL A 60 19.01 16.39 -3.49
C VAL A 60 19.25 15.94 -2.04
N LEU A 61 20.39 16.33 -1.48
CA LEU A 61 20.80 16.00 -0.11
C LEU A 61 21.05 17.28 0.68
N ASP A 62 20.83 17.23 2.00
CA ASP A 62 21.37 18.25 2.90
C ASP A 62 22.82 17.97 3.27
N ASP A 63 23.41 18.86 4.08
CA ASP A 63 24.81 18.76 4.53
C ASP A 63 25.09 17.51 5.38
N TRP A 64 24.06 16.77 5.81
CA TRP A 64 24.15 15.55 6.62
C TRP A 64 23.86 14.27 5.84
N GLY A 65 23.76 14.36 4.51
CA GLY A 65 23.47 13.22 3.65
C GLY A 65 22.03 12.71 3.74
N ARG A 66 21.08 13.55 4.19
CA ARG A 66 19.67 13.21 4.27
C ARG A 66 18.93 13.69 3.01
N PRO A 67 18.09 12.85 2.38
CA PRO A 67 17.30 13.26 1.21
C PRO A 67 16.43 14.49 1.47
N GLN A 68 16.39 15.42 0.53
CA GLN A 68 15.55 16.62 0.52
C GLN A 68 14.64 16.62 -0.71
N PRO A 69 13.44 17.23 -0.66
CA PRO A 69 12.58 17.27 -1.84
C PRO A 69 13.19 18.05 -2.99
N ALA A 70 13.08 17.49 -4.20
CA ALA A 70 13.52 18.17 -5.40
C ALA A 70 12.65 19.42 -5.65
N VAL A 71 13.18 20.61 -5.36
CA VAL A 71 12.43 21.89 -5.37
C VAL A 71 11.79 22.19 -6.73
N GLY A 72 12.37 21.70 -7.83
CA GLY A 72 11.77 21.82 -9.17
C GLY A 72 10.41 21.11 -9.30
N ARG A 73 10.18 20.05 -8.52
CA ARG A 73 8.92 19.29 -8.44
C ARG A 73 8.07 19.68 -7.24
N PHE A 74 8.72 20.14 -6.17
CA PHE A 74 8.10 20.57 -4.92
C PHE A 74 8.52 21.99 -4.54
N PRO A 75 7.96 23.03 -5.20
CA PRO A 75 8.39 24.41 -4.99
C PRO A 75 8.25 24.90 -3.55
N SER A 76 7.26 24.40 -2.80
CA SER A 76 7.10 24.77 -1.38
C SER A 76 8.23 24.27 -0.48
N ALA A 77 9.02 23.30 -0.94
CA ALA A 77 10.16 22.76 -0.21
C ALA A 77 11.43 23.63 -0.28
N ALA A 78 11.40 24.74 -1.03
CA ALA A 78 12.51 25.70 -1.11
C ALA A 78 12.99 26.17 0.28
N THR A 79 12.09 26.19 1.27
CA THR A 79 12.42 26.41 2.68
C THR A 79 11.71 25.41 3.57
N GLY A 80 12.44 24.55 4.27
CA GLY A 80 11.88 23.67 5.29
C GLY A 80 11.36 22.32 4.80
N GLY A 81 11.81 21.84 3.63
CA GLY A 81 11.44 20.51 3.11
C GLY A 81 9.93 20.37 2.95
N PHE A 82 9.36 19.22 3.31
CA PHE A 82 7.92 18.99 3.14
C PHE A 82 7.00 19.71 4.14
N THR A 83 7.53 20.50 5.10
CA THR A 83 6.72 21.14 6.15
C THR A 83 5.51 21.89 5.61
N ALA A 84 5.69 22.69 4.55
CA ALA A 84 4.61 23.48 3.96
C ALA A 84 3.55 22.60 3.27
N LEU A 85 3.99 21.59 2.52
CA LEU A 85 3.09 20.66 1.83
C LEU A 85 2.31 19.80 2.82
N ALA A 86 2.98 19.22 3.83
CA ALA A 86 2.34 18.45 4.89
C ALA A 86 1.29 19.29 5.64
N ALA A 87 1.61 20.55 5.98
CA ALA A 87 0.66 21.45 6.62
C ALA A 87 -0.59 21.73 5.76
N ARG A 88 -0.45 21.81 4.44
CA ARG A 88 -1.59 21.94 3.52
C ARG A 88 -2.44 20.68 3.49
N VAL A 89 -1.82 19.50 3.46
CA VAL A 89 -2.52 18.21 3.52
C VAL A 89 -3.25 18.06 4.87
N HIS A 90 -2.60 18.41 5.99
CA HIS A 90 -3.23 18.41 7.31
C HIS A 90 -4.41 19.39 7.43
N ALA A 91 -4.32 20.56 6.78
CA ALA A 91 -5.41 21.53 6.76
C ALA A 91 -6.68 21.01 6.04
N LEU A 92 -6.54 20.01 5.17
CA LEU A 92 -7.66 19.29 4.54
C LEU A 92 -8.25 18.20 5.45
N GLY A 93 -7.69 17.98 6.65
CA GLY A 93 -8.07 16.89 7.55
C GLY A 93 -7.44 15.54 7.20
N LEU A 94 -6.42 15.55 6.33
CA LEU A 94 -5.72 14.36 5.85
C LEU A 94 -4.38 14.17 6.57
N ARG A 95 -3.78 13.00 6.35
CA ARG A 95 -2.47 12.56 6.83
C ARG A 95 -1.49 12.56 5.66
N PHE A 96 -0.25 12.94 5.93
CA PHE A 96 0.79 13.07 4.92
C PHE A 96 1.82 11.95 5.04
N GLY A 97 2.11 11.27 3.93
CA GLY A 97 3.05 10.17 3.88
C GLY A 97 4.12 10.35 2.82
N VAL A 98 5.28 9.74 3.06
CA VAL A 98 6.39 9.70 2.09
C VAL A 98 6.98 8.30 2.01
N HIS A 99 7.58 8.02 0.86
CA HIS A 99 8.42 6.86 0.64
C HIS A 99 9.87 7.10 1.11
N LEU A 100 10.55 6.05 1.55
CA LEU A 100 12.00 6.00 1.73
C LEU A 100 12.56 4.70 1.12
N MET A 101 13.69 4.83 0.43
CA MET A 101 14.57 3.69 0.18
C MET A 101 15.35 3.35 1.45
N ARG A 102 15.48 2.06 1.78
CA ARG A 102 16.42 1.59 2.80
C ARG A 102 17.81 2.13 2.57
N GLY A 103 18.53 2.41 3.65
CA GLY A 103 19.96 2.67 3.62
C GLY A 103 20.34 4.15 3.57
N VAL A 104 21.56 4.40 3.11
CA VAL A 104 22.17 5.73 2.97
C VAL A 104 22.43 6.02 1.48
N PRO A 105 22.15 7.24 0.98
CA PRO A 105 22.43 7.61 -0.40
C PRO A 105 23.88 7.34 -0.78
N ARG A 106 24.10 6.66 -1.92
CA ARG A 106 25.45 6.38 -2.42
C ARG A 106 26.26 7.65 -2.58
N ARG A 107 25.59 8.71 -3.06
CA ARG A 107 26.18 10.05 -3.21
C ARG A 107 26.66 10.63 -1.88
N ALA A 108 25.90 10.47 -0.81
CA ALA A 108 26.30 10.91 0.53
C ALA A 108 27.55 10.15 1.03
N ALA A 109 27.58 8.84 0.81
CA ALA A 109 28.71 7.99 1.17
C ALA A 109 29.97 8.28 0.33
N GLU A 110 29.84 8.59 -0.95
CA GLU A 110 30.95 8.98 -1.82
C GLU A 110 31.57 10.33 -1.45
N LEU A 111 30.72 11.28 -1.03
CA LEU A 111 31.14 12.60 -0.56
C LEU A 111 31.61 12.58 0.91
N ALA A 112 31.48 11.45 1.60
CA ALA A 112 31.75 11.31 3.03
C ALA A 112 31.07 12.41 3.87
N LEU A 113 29.80 12.71 3.56
CA LEU A 113 29.03 13.71 4.31
C LEU A 113 28.91 13.30 5.79
N PRO A 114 28.96 14.24 6.74
CA PRO A 114 28.87 13.93 8.16
C PRO A 114 27.50 13.35 8.53
N VAL A 115 27.48 12.45 9.53
CA VAL A 115 26.22 12.00 10.15
C VAL A 115 25.85 12.95 11.28
N LEU A 116 24.65 13.53 11.23
CA LEU A 116 24.18 14.46 12.26
C LEU A 116 24.18 13.81 13.65
N GLY A 117 24.84 14.45 14.61
CA GLY A 117 24.92 13.95 15.99
C GLY A 117 25.93 12.81 16.20
N SER A 118 26.85 12.58 15.26
CA SER A 118 27.92 11.60 15.35
C SER A 118 29.27 12.18 14.89
N GLU A 119 30.37 11.49 15.24
CA GLU A 119 31.69 11.73 14.65
C GLU A 119 31.91 10.96 13.34
N ALA A 120 31.00 10.05 13.00
CA ALA A 120 31.05 9.25 11.78
C ALA A 120 30.57 10.03 10.54
N THR A 121 30.97 9.54 9.37
CA THR A 121 30.48 9.99 8.06
C THR A 121 29.56 8.95 7.43
N CYS A 122 28.80 9.37 6.42
CA CYS A 122 28.01 8.48 5.57
C CYS A 122 28.88 7.41 4.90
N ALA A 123 30.17 7.68 4.67
CA ALA A 123 31.10 6.71 4.11
C ALA A 123 31.43 5.58 5.09
N ASP A 124 31.50 5.90 6.39
CA ASP A 124 31.86 4.97 7.47
C ASP A 124 30.73 3.98 7.76
N ILE A 125 29.47 4.42 7.65
CA ILE A 125 28.29 3.60 7.94
C ILE A 125 27.77 2.81 6.73
N ALA A 126 28.26 3.08 5.52
CA ALA A 126 27.74 2.47 4.29
C ALA A 126 28.23 1.02 4.09
N ASP A 127 27.29 0.07 4.09
CA ASP A 127 27.51 -1.31 3.64
C ASP A 127 27.42 -1.39 2.12
N ARG A 128 28.59 -1.26 1.48
CA ARG A 128 28.72 -1.28 0.01
C ARG A 128 28.48 -2.66 -0.61
N GLY A 129 28.45 -3.71 0.19
CA GLY A 129 28.12 -5.08 -0.26
C GLY A 129 26.62 -5.32 -0.30
N ASN A 130 25.83 -4.49 0.38
CA ASN A 130 24.39 -4.62 0.49
C ASN A 130 23.70 -3.51 -0.33
N VAL A 131 23.17 -3.87 -1.50
CA VAL A 131 22.56 -2.93 -2.45
C VAL A 131 21.19 -3.39 -2.88
N CYS A 132 20.34 -2.42 -3.21
CA CYS A 132 19.09 -2.69 -3.91
C CYS A 132 19.38 -3.16 -5.35
N PRO A 133 18.80 -4.29 -5.80
CA PRO A 133 19.07 -4.83 -7.14
C PRO A 133 18.31 -4.11 -8.25
N TRP A 134 17.29 -3.32 -7.93
CA TRP A 134 16.40 -2.67 -8.90
C TRP A 134 16.44 -1.12 -8.86
N ASN A 135 17.09 -0.52 -7.86
CA ASN A 135 17.28 0.92 -7.75
C ASN A 135 18.72 1.26 -7.30
N PRO A 136 19.37 2.29 -7.88
CA PRO A 136 20.78 2.60 -7.62
C PRO A 136 21.03 3.63 -6.51
N ASP A 137 20.00 4.13 -5.82
CA ASP A 137 20.09 5.33 -4.98
C ASP A 137 20.96 5.12 -3.73
N ASN A 138 20.82 3.97 -3.08
CA ASN A 138 21.37 3.74 -1.74
C ASN A 138 22.35 2.55 -1.65
N PHE A 139 23.23 2.62 -0.65
CA PHE A 139 23.87 1.45 -0.02
C PHE A 139 23.08 1.11 1.26
N GLY A 140 23.13 -0.14 1.71
CA GLY A 140 22.68 -0.49 3.05
C GLY A 140 23.49 0.23 4.14
N VAL A 141 22.99 0.24 5.37
CA VAL A 141 23.68 0.79 6.53
C VAL A 141 24.19 -0.34 7.42
N ASP A 142 25.49 -0.36 7.70
CA ASP A 142 26.10 -1.28 8.66
C ASP A 142 25.78 -0.82 10.10
N LEU A 143 24.79 -1.45 10.72
CA LEU A 143 24.35 -1.11 12.08
C LEU A 143 25.31 -1.53 13.19
N SER A 144 26.44 -2.19 12.86
CA SER A 144 27.47 -2.56 13.84
C SER A 144 28.46 -1.43 14.14
N VAL A 145 28.49 -0.37 13.32
CA VAL A 145 29.45 0.73 13.47
C VAL A 145 28.85 1.97 14.15
N PRO A 146 29.67 2.78 14.87
CA PRO A 146 29.21 4.03 15.44
C PRO A 146 28.62 4.99 14.39
N GLY A 147 27.52 5.67 14.73
CA GLY A 147 26.85 6.63 13.84
C GLY A 147 25.71 6.03 13.01
N ALA A 148 25.65 4.72 12.84
CA ALA A 148 24.65 4.09 11.97
C ALA A 148 23.20 4.32 12.45
N GLN A 149 22.92 4.10 13.75
CA GLN A 149 21.60 4.41 14.31
C GLN A 149 21.33 5.91 14.32
N GLN A 150 22.33 6.76 14.61
CA GLN A 150 22.19 8.22 14.58
C GLN A 150 21.79 8.74 13.19
N TYR A 151 22.27 8.09 12.12
CA TYR A 151 21.84 8.43 10.76
C TYR A 151 20.33 8.22 10.60
N TYR A 152 19.83 7.04 10.94
CA TYR A 152 18.39 6.77 10.87
C TYR A 152 17.57 7.67 11.81
N ASP A 153 18.03 7.87 13.05
CA ASP A 153 17.39 8.80 13.99
C ASP A 153 17.28 10.21 13.38
N SER A 154 18.33 10.67 12.68
CA SER A 154 18.36 12.00 12.04
C SER A 154 17.44 12.12 10.81
N VAL A 155 17.29 11.04 10.04
CA VAL A 155 16.38 10.98 8.89
C VAL A 155 14.93 10.99 9.38
N LEU A 156 14.60 10.18 10.39
CA LEU A 156 13.23 10.12 10.90
C LEU A 156 12.86 11.38 11.69
N ALA A 157 13.79 11.97 12.44
CA ALA A 157 13.58 13.27 13.07
C ALA A 157 13.29 14.37 12.04
N GLN A 158 13.94 14.32 10.86
CA GLN A 158 13.63 15.24 9.76
C GLN A 158 12.19 15.04 9.25
N LEU A 159 11.78 13.80 8.94
CA LEU A 159 10.42 13.52 8.50
C LEU A 159 9.38 13.94 9.55
N ALA A 160 9.65 13.69 10.83
CA ALA A 160 8.80 14.12 11.93
C ALA A 160 8.71 15.66 12.01
N SER A 161 9.82 16.37 11.80
CA SER A 161 9.85 17.84 11.78
C SER A 161 9.02 18.44 10.65
N TRP A 162 8.88 17.72 9.53
CA TRP A 162 8.03 18.12 8.41
C TRP A 162 6.56 17.79 8.63
N GLY A 163 6.22 17.00 9.65
CA GLY A 163 4.85 16.57 9.90
C GLY A 163 4.43 15.30 9.15
N VAL A 164 5.36 14.43 8.76
CA VAL A 164 5.02 13.13 8.15
C VAL A 164 4.27 12.23 9.16
N ASP A 165 3.24 11.53 8.70
CA ASP A 165 2.37 10.62 9.48
C ASP A 165 2.50 9.16 9.05
N PHE A 166 3.13 8.91 7.90
CA PHE A 166 3.21 7.61 7.25
C PHE A 166 4.53 7.50 6.47
N VAL A 167 5.25 6.40 6.65
CA VAL A 167 6.50 6.11 5.95
C VAL A 167 6.36 4.76 5.25
N LYS A 168 6.48 4.75 3.91
CA LYS A 168 6.64 3.54 3.11
C LYS A 168 8.13 3.28 2.91
N LEU A 169 8.65 2.21 3.50
CA LEU A 169 10.05 1.81 3.42
C LEU A 169 10.23 0.68 2.42
N ASP A 170 11.00 0.94 1.37
CA ASP A 170 11.30 -0.03 0.31
C ASP A 170 12.66 -0.72 0.47
N ASP A 171 12.86 -1.77 -0.32
CA ASP A 171 14.07 -2.61 -0.36
C ASP A 171 14.34 -3.37 0.96
N VAL A 172 13.30 -3.75 1.69
CA VAL A 172 13.46 -4.41 3.00
C VAL A 172 12.88 -5.81 3.13
N LEU A 173 11.88 -6.20 2.32
CA LEU A 173 11.19 -7.49 2.47
C LEU A 173 11.58 -8.57 1.45
N SER A 174 12.17 -8.20 0.31
CA SER A 174 12.66 -9.19 -0.66
C SER A 174 13.80 -10.01 -0.03
N PRO A 175 13.78 -11.35 -0.08
CA PRO A 175 14.78 -12.18 0.59
C PRO A 175 16.24 -11.86 0.16
N PRO A 176 17.19 -11.74 1.11
CA PRO A 176 16.97 -11.81 2.56
C PRO A 176 16.32 -10.54 3.13
N ILE A 177 15.40 -10.71 4.09
CA ILE A 177 14.76 -9.59 4.80
C ILE A 177 15.83 -8.78 5.55
N GLN A 178 15.74 -7.45 5.45
CA GLN A 178 16.67 -6.51 6.06
C GLN A 178 16.27 -6.21 7.52
N ALA A 179 16.26 -7.26 8.36
CA ALA A 179 15.68 -7.23 9.70
C ALA A 179 16.29 -6.15 10.62
N ASP A 180 17.61 -5.99 10.59
CA ASP A 180 18.31 -5.03 11.44
C ASP A 180 17.94 -3.59 11.08
N GLU A 181 17.87 -3.26 9.79
CA GLU A 181 17.50 -1.93 9.31
C GLU A 181 16.01 -1.63 9.52
N ILE A 182 15.12 -2.60 9.33
CA ILE A 182 13.70 -2.47 9.71
C ILE A 182 13.58 -2.11 11.20
N ALA A 183 14.30 -2.83 12.07
CA ALA A 183 14.25 -2.58 13.51
C ALA A 183 14.88 -1.22 13.88
N ALA A 184 15.95 -0.79 13.20
CA ALA A 184 16.58 0.51 13.42
C ALA A 184 15.67 1.67 13.03
N LEU A 185 15.00 1.57 11.89
CA LEU A 185 14.03 2.56 11.42
C LEU A 185 12.78 2.61 12.31
N SER A 186 12.29 1.46 12.77
CA SER A 186 11.20 1.41 13.76
C SER A 186 11.57 2.13 15.06
N ARG A 187 12.77 1.88 15.61
CA ARG A 187 13.25 2.60 16.81
C ARG A 187 13.44 4.09 16.56
N ALA A 188 13.94 4.46 15.38
CA ALA A 188 14.12 5.85 14.99
C ALA A 188 12.78 6.60 14.93
N ILE A 189 11.72 5.96 14.41
CA ILE A 189 10.35 6.49 14.47
C ILE A 189 9.92 6.74 15.92
N ASP A 190 10.06 5.75 16.81
CA ASP A 190 9.70 5.89 18.23
C ASP A 190 10.46 7.04 18.89
N ALA A 191 11.74 7.20 18.59
CA ALA A 191 12.61 8.25 19.14
C ALA A 191 12.19 9.66 18.74
N THR A 192 11.46 9.83 17.63
CA THR A 192 10.94 11.16 17.22
C THR A 192 9.84 11.69 18.15
N GLY A 193 9.12 10.81 18.84
CA GLY A 193 7.91 11.15 19.61
C GLY A 193 6.69 11.52 18.75
N ARG A 194 6.79 11.48 17.41
CA ARG A 194 5.67 11.68 16.50
C ARG A 194 5.14 10.32 16.01
N PRO A 195 3.83 10.04 16.15
CA PRO A 195 3.25 8.84 15.55
C PRO A 195 3.41 8.85 14.03
N MET A 196 4.15 7.86 13.51
CA MET A 196 4.28 7.60 12.07
C MET A 196 3.98 6.12 11.81
N VAL A 197 3.07 5.84 10.89
CA VAL A 197 2.79 4.48 10.45
C VAL A 197 3.95 3.98 9.59
N LEU A 198 4.53 2.83 9.91
CA LEU A 198 5.55 2.18 9.09
C LEU A 198 4.94 1.10 8.19
N SER A 199 5.15 1.26 6.89
CA SER A 199 4.79 0.33 5.82
C SER A 199 6.05 -0.25 5.19
N LEU A 200 6.13 -1.57 5.01
CA LEU A 200 7.32 -2.26 4.48
C LEU A 200 7.10 -2.82 3.06
N SER A 201 8.09 -2.67 2.19
CA SER A 201 8.02 -2.98 0.76
C SER A 201 9.42 -3.34 0.18
N PRO A 202 9.52 -3.93 -1.03
CA PRO A 202 8.49 -4.69 -1.71
C PRO A 202 8.45 -6.12 -1.16
N GLY A 203 7.29 -6.75 -1.17
CA GLY A 203 7.16 -8.15 -0.80
C GLY A 203 7.65 -9.06 -1.94
N LYS A 204 8.25 -10.21 -1.62
CA LYS A 204 8.40 -11.31 -2.59
C LYS A 204 8.65 -12.62 -1.84
N GLN A 205 7.80 -13.62 -2.04
CA GLN A 205 7.91 -14.91 -1.33
C GLN A 205 7.96 -14.74 0.21
N LEU A 206 7.26 -13.73 0.76
CA LEU A 206 7.32 -13.42 2.19
C LEU A 206 6.80 -14.61 3.02
N SER A 207 7.67 -15.12 3.90
CA SER A 207 7.37 -16.26 4.76
C SER A 207 6.71 -15.83 6.08
N LEU A 208 5.74 -16.63 6.56
CA LEU A 208 5.12 -16.46 7.87
C LEU A 208 6.10 -16.66 9.04
N GLU A 209 7.26 -17.26 8.81
CA GLU A 209 8.33 -17.34 9.82
C GLU A 209 8.82 -15.95 10.28
N ASN A 210 8.58 -14.90 9.48
CA ASN A 210 8.93 -13.53 9.83
C ASN A 210 7.79 -12.76 10.49
N LEU A 211 6.64 -13.39 10.77
CA LEU A 211 5.45 -12.69 11.25
C LEU A 211 5.69 -11.94 12.57
N ASP A 212 6.48 -12.50 13.48
CA ASP A 212 6.77 -11.84 14.76
C ASP A 212 7.69 -10.63 14.59
N LEU A 213 8.69 -10.71 13.71
CA LEU A 213 9.54 -9.57 13.34
C LEU A 213 8.69 -8.44 12.73
N LEU A 214 7.81 -8.78 11.79
CA LEU A 214 6.95 -7.81 11.10
C LEU A 214 6.03 -7.09 12.08
N ARG A 215 5.38 -7.85 12.97
CA ARG A 215 4.49 -7.32 14.02
C ARG A 215 5.19 -6.48 15.07
N ALA A 216 6.47 -6.75 15.33
CA ALA A 216 7.25 -5.99 16.29
C ALA A 216 7.71 -4.64 15.73
N SER A 217 7.84 -4.51 14.41
CA SER A 217 8.53 -3.38 13.79
C SER A 217 7.66 -2.51 12.90
N ALA A 218 6.54 -3.00 12.35
CA ALA A 218 5.74 -2.25 11.37
C ALA A 218 4.24 -2.45 11.54
N GLN A 219 3.47 -1.50 11.01
CA GLN A 219 2.01 -1.57 11.00
C GLN A 219 1.47 -2.27 9.76
N MET A 220 2.21 -2.24 8.65
CA MET A 220 1.84 -2.97 7.44
C MET A 220 3.05 -3.43 6.62
N TRP A 221 2.88 -4.51 5.84
CA TRP A 221 3.95 -5.11 5.04
C TRP A 221 3.41 -5.80 3.79
N ARG A 222 4.04 -5.51 2.64
CA ARG A 222 3.70 -6.08 1.35
C ARG A 222 3.85 -7.60 1.33
N ILE A 223 2.82 -8.32 0.89
CA ILE A 223 2.83 -9.79 0.75
C ILE A 223 3.08 -10.28 -0.68
N SER A 224 3.22 -9.33 -1.62
CA SER A 224 3.49 -9.56 -3.03
C SER A 224 4.53 -8.59 -3.56
N ASP A 225 5.08 -8.94 -4.72
CA ASP A 225 5.78 -8.00 -5.60
C ASP A 225 4.76 -6.96 -6.11
N ASP A 226 5.22 -5.98 -6.88
CA ASP A 226 4.35 -4.88 -7.32
C ASP A 226 3.08 -5.38 -8.02
N PHE A 227 1.94 -4.93 -7.50
CA PHE A 227 0.62 -5.29 -7.99
C PHE A 227 0.15 -4.32 -9.08
N TRP A 228 -0.39 -4.86 -10.16
CA TRP A 228 -0.83 -4.08 -11.33
C TRP A 228 -2.16 -4.60 -11.86
N ASP A 229 -2.75 -3.84 -12.77
CA ASP A 229 -4.04 -4.09 -13.44
C ASP A 229 -3.98 -5.26 -14.45
N ASP A 230 -3.58 -6.44 -13.97
CA ASP A 230 -3.49 -7.68 -14.72
C ASP A 230 -4.16 -8.83 -13.94
N TRP A 231 -4.99 -9.63 -14.62
CA TRP A 231 -5.71 -10.73 -13.97
C TRP A 231 -4.78 -11.74 -13.30
N ALA A 232 -3.62 -12.06 -13.88
CA ALA A 232 -2.70 -13.02 -13.28
C ALA A 232 -2.18 -12.52 -11.93
N HIS A 233 -1.95 -11.21 -11.79
CA HIS A 233 -1.57 -10.59 -10.51
C HIS A 233 -2.71 -10.74 -9.49
N LEU A 234 -3.96 -10.39 -9.86
CA LEU A 234 -5.13 -10.51 -8.98
C LEU A 234 -5.41 -11.97 -8.58
N HIS A 235 -5.33 -12.88 -9.53
CA HIS A 235 -5.47 -14.30 -9.31
C HIS A 235 -4.43 -14.83 -8.29
N GLU A 236 -3.17 -14.41 -8.41
CA GLU A 236 -2.12 -14.81 -7.47
C GLU A 236 -2.35 -14.28 -6.05
N GLN A 237 -3.04 -13.14 -5.88
CA GLN A 237 -3.34 -12.61 -4.55
C GLN A 237 -4.30 -13.49 -3.76
N PHE A 238 -5.14 -14.32 -4.39
CA PHE A 238 -6.06 -15.19 -3.64
C PHE A 238 -5.33 -16.16 -2.70
N GLN A 239 -4.25 -16.82 -3.15
CA GLN A 239 -3.48 -17.72 -2.30
C GLN A 239 -2.71 -16.98 -1.19
N ARG A 240 -2.26 -15.75 -1.45
CA ARG A 240 -1.56 -14.91 -0.47
C ARG A 240 -2.55 -14.40 0.57
N ALA A 241 -3.70 -13.91 0.14
CA ALA A 241 -4.78 -13.47 1.00
C ALA A 241 -5.23 -14.62 1.92
N ALA A 242 -5.48 -15.82 1.39
CA ALA A 242 -5.88 -16.99 2.19
C ALA A 242 -4.82 -17.34 3.26
N ARG A 243 -3.53 -17.22 2.92
CA ARG A 243 -2.42 -17.44 3.86
C ARG A 243 -2.35 -16.38 4.96
N TRP A 244 -2.56 -15.11 4.63
CA TRP A 244 -2.28 -13.99 5.53
C TRP A 244 -3.50 -13.48 6.32
N ALA A 245 -4.73 -13.63 5.80
CA ALA A 245 -5.95 -13.16 6.45
C ALA A 245 -6.15 -13.62 7.91
N PRO A 246 -5.82 -14.88 8.28
CA PRO A 246 -5.91 -15.32 9.67
C PRO A 246 -4.96 -14.62 10.65
N HIS A 247 -3.93 -13.94 10.14
CA HIS A 247 -2.89 -13.30 10.94
C HIS A 247 -3.08 -11.79 11.11
N GLN A 248 -4.06 -11.20 10.44
CA GLN A 248 -4.39 -9.78 10.53
C GLN A 248 -4.92 -9.43 11.92
N ARG A 249 -4.46 -8.31 12.48
CA ARG A 249 -4.95 -7.76 13.75
C ARG A 249 -4.76 -6.23 13.75
N PRO A 250 -5.48 -5.49 14.61
CA PRO A 250 -5.26 -4.06 14.77
C PRO A 250 -3.78 -3.70 14.92
N GLY A 251 -3.28 -2.86 14.00
CA GLY A 251 -1.89 -2.39 13.97
C GLY A 251 -0.88 -3.36 13.34
N ALA A 252 -1.32 -4.43 12.66
CA ALA A 252 -0.45 -5.41 12.01
C ALA A 252 -1.15 -5.99 10.78
N TRP A 253 -0.87 -5.39 9.63
CA TRP A 253 -1.60 -5.61 8.39
C TRP A 253 -0.72 -6.16 7.25
N ALA A 254 -0.98 -7.39 6.85
CA ALA A 254 -0.55 -7.90 5.55
C ALA A 254 -1.18 -7.03 4.44
N ASP A 255 -0.32 -6.51 3.58
CA ASP A 255 -0.65 -5.56 2.53
C ASP A 255 -0.60 -6.22 1.16
N ALA A 256 -1.77 -6.31 0.51
CA ALA A 256 -1.92 -6.81 -0.85
C ALA A 256 -1.55 -5.78 -1.92
N ASP A 257 -0.94 -4.66 -1.51
CA ASP A 257 -0.47 -3.55 -2.35
C ASP A 257 -1.60 -2.62 -2.82
N MET A 258 -1.20 -1.58 -3.54
CA MET A 258 -2.06 -0.51 -4.04
C MET A 258 -3.17 -1.03 -4.96
N LEU A 259 -4.22 -0.22 -5.10
CA LEU A 259 -5.36 -0.47 -5.98
C LEU A 259 -5.11 0.27 -7.31
N PRO A 260 -4.72 -0.44 -8.39
CA PRO A 260 -4.48 0.15 -9.71
C PRO A 260 -5.81 0.43 -10.41
N LEU A 261 -6.65 1.26 -9.78
CA LEU A 261 -7.99 1.65 -10.21
C LEU A 261 -7.98 3.09 -10.73
N GLY A 262 -8.87 3.39 -11.67
CA GLY A 262 -8.96 4.72 -12.27
C GLY A 262 -7.91 4.96 -13.35
N ARG A 263 -7.47 6.21 -13.51
CA ARG A 263 -6.44 6.59 -14.49
C ARG A 263 -5.04 6.37 -13.92
N ILE A 264 -4.30 5.43 -14.48
CA ILE A 264 -2.94 5.04 -14.09
C ILE A 264 -1.99 5.16 -15.28
N GLY A 265 -0.68 5.03 -15.06
CA GLY A 265 0.31 5.01 -16.13
C GLY A 265 0.57 6.37 -16.78
N VAL A 266 0.10 7.48 -16.19
CA VAL A 266 0.32 8.84 -16.73
C VAL A 266 1.81 9.09 -16.94
N ARG A 267 2.63 8.73 -15.95
CA ARG A 267 4.11 8.69 -16.01
C ARG A 267 4.66 7.59 -15.10
N ALA A 268 4.30 6.34 -15.35
CA ALA A 268 4.64 5.22 -14.46
C ALA A 268 5.64 4.23 -15.09
N HIS A 269 6.21 3.38 -14.23
CA HIS A 269 7.12 2.31 -14.63
C HIS A 269 6.44 1.27 -15.55
N VAL A 270 5.14 1.01 -15.36
CA VAL A 270 4.41 -0.04 -16.07
C VAL A 270 3.33 0.52 -17.01
N GLY A 271 3.59 0.32 -18.30
CA GLY A 271 2.67 0.65 -19.39
C GLY A 271 2.56 2.14 -19.69
N GLU A 272 1.60 2.50 -20.53
CA GLU A 272 1.29 3.88 -20.90
C GLU A 272 0.04 4.39 -20.17
N ASP A 273 -0.26 5.69 -20.31
CA ASP A 273 -1.43 6.36 -19.74
C ASP A 273 -2.73 5.67 -20.17
N ARG A 274 -3.51 5.24 -19.17
CA ARG A 274 -4.71 4.43 -19.39
C ARG A 274 -5.66 4.51 -18.21
N LEU A 275 -6.91 4.13 -18.46
CA LEU A 275 -7.75 3.59 -17.38
C LEU A 275 -7.29 2.15 -17.07
N SER A 276 -7.42 1.75 -15.81
CA SER A 276 -7.22 0.37 -15.35
C SER A 276 -7.77 -0.64 -16.34
N ARG A 277 -6.96 -1.65 -16.69
CA ARG A 277 -7.34 -2.75 -17.60
C ARG A 277 -8.31 -3.73 -16.97
N PHE A 278 -8.49 -3.71 -15.64
CA PHE A 278 -9.48 -4.55 -14.99
C PHE A 278 -10.90 -4.24 -15.48
N THR A 279 -11.60 -5.29 -15.88
CA THR A 279 -13.04 -5.26 -16.14
C THR A 279 -13.83 -4.86 -14.89
N ALA A 280 -15.08 -4.44 -15.04
CA ALA A 280 -15.93 -4.11 -13.89
C ALA A 280 -16.08 -5.29 -12.89
N ALA A 281 -16.11 -6.53 -13.40
CA ALA A 281 -16.15 -7.74 -12.58
C ALA A 281 -14.85 -7.90 -11.77
N GLU A 282 -13.69 -7.73 -12.41
CA GLU A 282 -12.38 -7.81 -11.74
C GLU A 282 -12.17 -6.68 -10.73
N GLN A 283 -12.65 -5.46 -11.00
CA GLN A 283 -12.58 -4.35 -10.04
C GLN A 283 -13.41 -4.65 -8.78
N ARG A 284 -14.61 -5.23 -8.92
CA ARG A 284 -15.41 -5.70 -7.76
C ARG A 284 -14.70 -6.84 -7.02
N THR A 285 -14.13 -7.80 -7.75
CA THR A 285 -13.34 -8.90 -7.16
C THR A 285 -12.15 -8.37 -6.37
N LEU A 286 -11.40 -7.42 -6.92
CA LEU A 286 -10.27 -6.74 -6.28
C LEU A 286 -10.68 -6.12 -4.95
N VAL A 287 -11.65 -5.19 -4.97
CA VAL A 287 -12.07 -4.46 -3.77
C VAL A 287 -12.66 -5.42 -2.72
N THR A 288 -13.45 -6.40 -3.14
CA THR A 288 -14.03 -7.40 -2.23
C THR A 288 -12.94 -8.24 -1.55
N LEU A 289 -11.95 -8.75 -2.31
CA LEU A 289 -10.86 -9.55 -1.75
C LEU A 289 -9.97 -8.73 -0.82
N TRP A 290 -9.64 -7.47 -1.16
CA TRP A 290 -8.83 -6.60 -0.30
C TRP A 290 -9.54 -6.31 1.01
N CYS A 291 -10.84 -6.02 0.96
CA CYS A 291 -11.63 -5.74 2.16
C CYS A 291 -11.80 -6.99 3.04
N LEU A 292 -12.03 -8.18 2.43
CA LEU A 292 -12.02 -9.45 3.17
C LEU A 292 -10.66 -9.74 3.80
N LEU A 293 -9.55 -9.55 3.07
CA LEU A 293 -8.21 -9.67 3.62
C LEU A 293 -7.96 -8.66 4.74
N ARG A 294 -8.73 -7.56 4.83
CA ARG A 294 -8.43 -6.40 5.67
C ARG A 294 -7.07 -5.79 5.28
N SER A 295 -6.78 -5.80 3.99
CA SER A 295 -5.60 -5.13 3.44
C SER A 295 -5.73 -3.63 3.64
N PRO A 296 -4.63 -2.90 3.88
CA PRO A 296 -4.60 -1.47 3.63
C PRO A 296 -5.10 -1.19 2.21
N LEU A 297 -5.92 -0.14 2.06
CA LEU A 297 -6.42 0.31 0.77
C LEU A 297 -5.71 1.62 0.41
N MET A 298 -4.92 1.59 -0.66
CA MET A 298 -4.23 2.75 -1.22
C MET A 298 -4.55 2.86 -2.71
N VAL A 299 -5.31 3.86 -3.13
CA VAL A 299 -5.63 4.07 -4.56
C VAL A 299 -4.38 4.57 -5.28
N GLY A 300 -4.02 3.92 -6.39
CA GLY A 300 -2.86 4.31 -7.20
C GLY A 300 -3.20 5.25 -8.37
N GLY A 301 -4.47 5.32 -8.78
CA GLY A 301 -4.92 6.17 -9.88
C GLY A 301 -4.98 7.66 -9.56
N HIS A 302 -4.94 8.48 -10.61
CA HIS A 302 -5.20 9.92 -10.54
C HIS A 302 -6.68 10.16 -10.20
N LEU A 303 -6.97 10.52 -8.95
CA LEU A 303 -8.33 10.61 -8.41
C LEU A 303 -9.22 11.61 -9.18
N PRO A 304 -8.77 12.83 -9.52
CA PRO A 304 -9.59 13.78 -10.28
C PRO A 304 -10.06 13.27 -11.65
N ASP A 305 -9.29 12.39 -12.29
CA ASP A 305 -9.63 11.80 -13.59
C ASP A 305 -10.21 10.38 -13.48
N THR A 306 -10.48 9.90 -12.27
CA THR A 306 -11.04 8.57 -12.06
C THR A 306 -12.55 8.58 -12.37
N PRO A 307 -13.05 7.63 -13.18
CA PRO A 307 -14.48 7.55 -13.49
C PRO A 307 -15.35 7.37 -12.24
N ALA A 308 -16.55 7.97 -12.26
CA ALA A 308 -17.46 7.95 -11.11
C ALA A 308 -17.88 6.53 -10.70
N GLU A 309 -18.03 5.63 -11.66
CA GLU A 309 -18.32 4.21 -11.44
C GLU A 309 -17.20 3.50 -10.67
N THR A 310 -15.94 3.88 -10.90
CA THR A 310 -14.79 3.34 -10.14
C THR A 310 -14.74 3.93 -8.74
N LEU A 311 -15.03 5.23 -8.58
CA LEU A 311 -15.12 5.87 -7.26
C LEU A 311 -16.25 5.29 -6.40
N ALA A 312 -17.36 4.87 -7.01
CA ALA A 312 -18.45 4.21 -6.31
C ALA A 312 -18.02 2.91 -5.63
N LEU A 313 -17.02 2.20 -6.18
CA LEU A 313 -16.45 1.00 -5.55
C LEU A 313 -15.73 1.33 -4.23
N LEU A 314 -15.13 2.52 -4.14
CA LEU A 314 -14.33 2.98 -3.01
C LEU A 314 -15.18 3.59 -1.87
N THR A 315 -16.49 3.78 -2.10
CA THR A 315 -17.40 4.47 -1.16
C THR A 315 -18.54 3.57 -0.68
N GLN A 316 -18.57 2.30 -1.09
CA GLN A 316 -19.59 1.33 -0.70
C GLN A 316 -19.41 0.94 0.79
N GLY A 317 -20.30 1.43 1.66
CA GLY A 317 -20.18 1.27 3.11
C GLY A 317 -20.24 -0.16 3.65
N ASP A 318 -21.10 -1.02 3.10
CA ASP A 318 -21.23 -2.43 3.50
C ASP A 318 -19.98 -3.24 3.10
N VAL A 319 -19.32 -2.89 1.99
CA VAL A 319 -18.06 -3.49 1.57
C VAL A 319 -16.91 -3.00 2.45
N LEU A 320 -16.81 -1.68 2.68
CA LEU A 320 -15.79 -1.11 3.55
C LEU A 320 -15.90 -1.60 5.01
N ALA A 321 -17.11 -1.93 5.47
CA ALA A 321 -17.32 -2.51 6.79
C ALA A 321 -16.56 -3.84 7.02
N LEU A 322 -16.18 -4.55 5.96
CA LEU A 322 -15.34 -5.76 6.04
C LEU A 322 -13.94 -5.47 6.59
N LEU A 323 -13.42 -4.25 6.44
CA LEU A 323 -12.11 -3.86 6.99
C LEU A 323 -12.06 -4.01 8.52
N GLU A 324 -13.22 -3.89 9.18
CA GLU A 324 -13.38 -4.05 10.62
C GLU A 324 -13.95 -5.42 11.00
N SER A 325 -13.95 -6.38 10.07
CA SER A 325 -14.46 -7.73 10.32
C SER A 325 -13.51 -8.61 11.13
N ASP A 326 -14.09 -9.62 11.75
CA ASP A 326 -13.46 -10.73 12.44
C ASP A 326 -13.57 -12.03 11.63
N GLY A 327 -12.70 -12.99 11.97
CA GLY A 327 -12.76 -14.36 11.45
C GLY A 327 -12.60 -14.49 9.94
N SER A 328 -12.11 -13.44 9.25
CA SER A 328 -11.93 -13.46 7.80
C SER A 328 -10.97 -14.57 7.37
N ARG A 329 -11.48 -15.46 6.51
CA ARG A 329 -10.71 -16.58 5.96
C ARG A 329 -11.37 -17.14 4.70
N GLU A 330 -10.55 -17.78 3.89
CA GLU A 330 -11.02 -18.74 2.88
C GLU A 330 -11.61 -19.98 3.57
N THR A 331 -12.80 -20.40 3.15
CA THR A 331 -13.51 -21.58 3.67
C THR A 331 -13.65 -22.70 2.65
N VAL A 332 -13.69 -22.36 1.35
CA VAL A 332 -13.76 -23.33 0.25
C VAL A 332 -12.83 -22.88 -0.86
N ARG A 333 -12.09 -23.84 -1.42
CA ARG A 333 -11.41 -23.71 -2.70
C ARG A 333 -11.57 -25.01 -3.47
N ASP A 334 -12.29 -24.94 -4.58
CA ASP A 334 -12.49 -26.07 -5.50
C ASP A 334 -12.28 -25.59 -6.94
N GLY A 335 -11.08 -25.86 -7.45
CA GLY A 335 -10.59 -25.26 -8.70
C GLY A 335 -10.69 -23.74 -8.66
N ASP A 336 -11.45 -23.18 -9.60
CA ASP A 336 -11.66 -21.74 -9.76
C ASP A 336 -12.79 -21.18 -8.88
N LEU A 337 -13.50 -22.01 -8.10
CA LEU A 337 -14.46 -21.51 -7.11
C LEU A 337 -13.74 -21.26 -5.78
N VAL A 338 -13.88 -20.05 -5.25
CA VAL A 338 -13.35 -19.69 -3.94
C VAL A 338 -14.46 -19.06 -3.10
N VAL A 339 -14.61 -19.51 -1.85
CA VAL A 339 -15.56 -18.94 -0.89
C VAL A 339 -14.81 -18.46 0.33
N TRP A 340 -15.13 -17.23 0.74
CA TRP A 340 -14.62 -16.58 1.95
C TRP A 340 -15.73 -16.34 2.95
N SER A 341 -15.38 -16.36 4.23
CA SER A 341 -16.26 -15.98 5.34
C SER A 341 -15.65 -14.86 6.15
N ALA A 342 -16.46 -13.89 6.57
CA ALA A 342 -16.12 -12.90 7.58
C ALA A 342 -17.36 -12.57 8.42
N TRP A 343 -17.19 -12.01 9.61
CA TRP A 343 -18.31 -11.60 10.47
C TRP A 343 -17.93 -10.39 11.32
N ARG A 344 -18.92 -9.66 11.85
CA ARG A 344 -18.72 -8.60 12.84
C ARG A 344 -19.98 -8.44 13.67
N GLY A 345 -19.88 -8.73 14.96
CA GLY A 345 -21.09 -8.88 15.79
C GLY A 345 -22.02 -9.92 15.16
N ASP A 346 -23.27 -9.54 14.92
CA ASP A 346 -24.29 -10.41 14.32
C ASP A 346 -24.27 -10.41 12.78
N VAL A 347 -23.51 -9.51 12.15
CA VAL A 347 -23.43 -9.42 10.68
C VAL A 347 -22.45 -10.47 10.16
N GLN A 348 -22.88 -11.24 9.16
CA GLN A 348 -22.04 -12.23 8.51
C GLN A 348 -21.94 -11.96 7.01
N TRP A 349 -20.75 -12.15 6.45
CA TRP A 349 -20.47 -12.00 5.02
C TRP A 349 -19.95 -13.29 4.41
N ARG A 350 -20.31 -13.53 3.14
CA ARG A 350 -19.74 -14.58 2.28
C ARG A 350 -19.31 -13.99 0.95
N GLY A 351 -18.02 -14.03 0.67
CA GLY A 351 -17.49 -13.69 -0.65
C GLY A 351 -17.44 -14.94 -1.51
N VAL A 352 -18.27 -15.02 -2.55
CA VAL A 352 -18.25 -16.12 -3.52
C VAL A 352 -17.58 -15.62 -4.79
N PHE A 353 -16.42 -16.18 -5.12
CA PHE A 353 -15.58 -15.77 -6.24
C PHE A 353 -15.51 -16.86 -7.29
N TRP A 354 -15.55 -16.45 -8.55
CA TRP A 354 -15.29 -17.31 -9.69
C TRP A 354 -14.06 -16.82 -10.44
N LEU A 355 -12.99 -17.61 -10.41
CA LEU A 355 -11.71 -17.30 -11.03
C LEU A 355 -11.62 -17.76 -12.50
N GLY A 356 -12.67 -18.42 -13.01
CA GLY A 356 -12.68 -18.97 -14.35
C GLY A 356 -13.01 -17.92 -15.42
N ALA A 357 -12.61 -18.21 -16.66
CA ALA A 357 -12.70 -17.28 -17.79
C ALA A 357 -14.06 -17.21 -18.50
N THR A 358 -15.06 -17.99 -18.08
CA THR A 358 -16.42 -18.01 -18.65
C THR A 358 -17.45 -17.87 -17.54
N VAL A 359 -18.66 -17.37 -17.85
CA VAL A 359 -19.76 -17.28 -16.87
C VAL A 359 -20.01 -18.63 -16.19
N ARG A 360 -20.31 -18.60 -14.89
CA ARG A 360 -20.69 -19.78 -14.10
C ARG A 360 -22.00 -19.54 -13.35
N SER A 361 -22.98 -20.41 -13.57
CA SER A 361 -24.11 -20.56 -12.65
C SER A 361 -23.68 -21.45 -11.48
N TYR A 362 -23.98 -21.02 -10.25
CA TYR A 362 -23.60 -21.71 -9.03
C TYR A 362 -24.75 -21.67 -8.02
N THR A 363 -25.29 -22.84 -7.71
CA THR A 363 -26.22 -23.05 -6.60
C THR A 363 -25.45 -23.08 -5.28
N ALA A 364 -25.60 -22.06 -4.46
CA ALA A 364 -24.97 -21.98 -3.15
C ALA A 364 -25.96 -22.41 -2.07
N HIS A 365 -25.76 -23.60 -1.50
CA HIS A 365 -26.56 -24.03 -0.34
C HIS A 365 -26.17 -23.23 0.91
N LEU A 366 -27.16 -22.69 1.61
CA LEU A 366 -26.93 -21.88 2.82
C LEU A 366 -26.19 -22.67 3.90
N ALA A 367 -26.43 -23.98 3.99
CA ALA A 367 -25.72 -24.88 4.89
C ALA A 367 -24.21 -24.92 4.62
N ASP A 368 -23.80 -24.93 3.35
CA ASP A 368 -22.38 -24.92 2.94
C ASP A 368 -21.74 -23.55 3.16
N LEU A 369 -22.54 -22.49 3.08
CA LEU A 369 -22.16 -21.15 3.51
C LEU A 369 -22.17 -21.00 5.04
N GLY A 370 -22.63 -21.99 5.80
CA GLY A 370 -22.71 -21.92 7.26
C GLY A 370 -23.64 -20.81 7.77
N CYS A 371 -24.72 -20.52 7.06
CA CYS A 371 -25.74 -19.54 7.43
C CYS A 371 -27.16 -20.09 7.24
N ALA A 372 -28.18 -19.37 7.72
CA ALA A 372 -29.58 -19.77 7.53
C ALA A 372 -30.48 -18.52 7.54
N GLY A 373 -31.33 -18.34 6.53
CA GLY A 373 -32.26 -17.21 6.48
C GLY A 373 -32.06 -16.34 5.25
N SER A 374 -32.21 -15.02 5.42
CA SER A 374 -32.14 -14.06 4.31
C SER A 374 -30.72 -13.89 3.78
N VAL A 375 -30.59 -13.72 2.47
CA VAL A 375 -29.33 -13.47 1.79
C VAL A 375 -29.47 -12.18 0.98
N VAL A 376 -28.58 -11.21 1.19
CA VAL A 376 -28.55 -9.95 0.44
C VAL A 376 -27.24 -9.85 -0.33
N GLU A 377 -27.30 -9.62 -1.63
CA GLU A 377 -26.13 -9.29 -2.45
C GLU A 377 -25.74 -7.83 -2.21
N VAL A 378 -24.51 -7.60 -1.75
CA VAL A 378 -24.07 -6.32 -1.18
C VAL A 378 -23.83 -5.25 -2.25
N TRP A 379 -23.34 -5.62 -3.43
CA TRP A 379 -23.02 -4.65 -4.48
C TRP A 379 -24.27 -4.07 -5.15
N GLY A 380 -25.29 -4.91 -5.38
CA GLY A 380 -26.57 -4.54 -5.97
C GLY A 380 -27.66 -4.20 -4.95
N GLY A 381 -27.49 -4.57 -3.68
CA GLY A 381 -28.49 -4.39 -2.62
C GLY A 381 -29.72 -5.30 -2.77
N GLU A 382 -29.63 -6.35 -3.59
CA GLU A 382 -30.72 -7.26 -3.89
C GLU A 382 -30.86 -8.34 -2.81
N GLU A 383 -32.06 -8.52 -2.26
CA GLU A 383 -32.39 -9.69 -1.46
C GLU A 383 -32.64 -10.90 -2.38
N LEU A 384 -31.79 -11.93 -2.26
CA LEU A 384 -31.83 -13.12 -3.09
C LEU A 384 -32.88 -14.10 -2.58
N ALA A 385 -33.64 -14.67 -3.51
CA ALA A 385 -34.64 -15.69 -3.19
C ALA A 385 -33.97 -16.99 -2.74
N VAL A 386 -34.32 -17.45 -1.53
CA VAL A 386 -33.89 -18.75 -1.01
C VAL A 386 -34.93 -19.80 -1.37
N VAL A 387 -34.54 -20.75 -2.21
CA VAL A 387 -35.39 -21.87 -2.65
C VAL A 387 -34.73 -23.17 -2.20
N ASP A 388 -35.47 -24.01 -1.48
CA ASP A 388 -34.97 -25.28 -0.93
C ASP A 388 -33.63 -25.17 -0.18
N GLY A 389 -33.43 -24.05 0.52
CA GLY A 389 -32.23 -23.78 1.31
C GLY A 389 -31.00 -23.38 0.49
N ALA A 390 -31.16 -22.95 -0.76
CA ALA A 390 -30.09 -22.47 -1.62
C ALA A 390 -30.43 -21.13 -2.30
N VAL A 391 -29.39 -20.43 -2.75
CA VAL A 391 -29.50 -19.29 -3.67
C VAL A 391 -28.78 -19.59 -4.98
N GLU A 392 -29.33 -19.11 -6.09
CA GLU A 392 -28.71 -19.20 -7.40
C GLU A 392 -27.85 -17.96 -7.66
N LEU A 393 -26.57 -18.18 -7.95
CA LEU A 393 -25.63 -17.11 -8.25
C LEU A 393 -25.14 -17.25 -9.69
N GLU A 394 -25.26 -16.18 -10.47
CA GLU A 394 -24.57 -16.05 -11.74
C GLU A 394 -23.26 -15.28 -11.53
N LEU A 395 -22.12 -15.92 -11.75
CA LEU A 395 -20.80 -15.34 -11.57
C LEU A 395 -20.21 -15.04 -12.95
N GLU A 396 -19.93 -13.75 -13.21
CA GLU A 396 -19.20 -13.31 -14.40
C GLU A 396 -17.78 -13.92 -14.42
N PRO A 397 -17.11 -14.02 -15.58
CA PRO A 397 -15.69 -14.34 -15.63
C PRO A 397 -14.92 -13.46 -14.66
N HIS A 398 -14.09 -14.07 -13.81
CA HIS A 398 -13.27 -13.36 -12.82
C HIS A 398 -14.07 -12.54 -11.79
N GLY A 399 -15.39 -12.75 -11.72
CA GLY A 399 -16.33 -11.97 -10.91
C GLY A 399 -16.55 -12.56 -9.52
N CYS A 400 -17.28 -11.78 -8.72
CA CYS A 400 -17.69 -12.17 -7.38
C CYS A 400 -19.15 -11.83 -7.08
N ARG A 401 -19.69 -12.45 -6.03
CA ARG A 401 -20.88 -12.02 -5.28
C ARG A 401 -20.50 -11.88 -3.83
N LEU A 402 -20.72 -10.71 -3.24
CA LEU A 402 -20.55 -10.53 -1.81
C LEU A 402 -21.92 -10.60 -1.16
N LEU A 403 -22.12 -11.59 -0.30
CA LEU A 403 -23.39 -11.84 0.34
C LEU A 403 -23.33 -11.39 1.80
N ARG A 404 -24.34 -10.65 2.26
CA ARG A 404 -24.65 -10.49 3.67
C ARG A 404 -25.72 -11.51 4.04
N VAL A 405 -25.47 -12.31 5.06
CA VAL A 405 -26.35 -13.40 5.47
C VAL A 405 -26.86 -13.17 6.90
N GLY A 406 -28.16 -13.43 7.08
CA GLY A 406 -28.86 -13.34 8.38
C GLY A 406 -28.83 -14.63 9.17
#